data_AF-R6EA13-F1
#
_entry.id   AF-R6EA13-F1
#
_cell.length_a   1.000
_cell.length_b   1.000
_cell.length_c   1.000
_cell.angle_alpha   90.00
_cell.angle_beta   90.00
_cell.angle_gamma   90.00
#
_symmetry.space_group_name_H-M   'P 1'
#
loop_
_entity.id
_entity.type
_entity.pdbx_description
1 polymer ?
#
loop_
_entity_poly.entity_id
_entity_poly.type
_entity_poly.pdbx_seq_one_letter_code
_entity_poly.pdbx_strand_id
1 'polypeptide(L)' 'MLEVLLLSVLIIAISVALLSVKVILKKNGKFSSQHVHDNPGLRKKRIHCVLDQDREARKAGKAY' A
#
# COMPACT_ATOMS: atom_id res chain seq x y z
N MET A 1 -24.78 -13.69 -20.78
CA MET A 1 -24.21 -14.39 -19.60
C MET A 1 -22.72 -14.68 -19.81
N LEU A 2 -22.35 -15.51 -20.79
CA LEU A 2 -20.94 -15.85 -21.06
C LEU A 2 -20.08 -14.62 -21.43
N GLU A 3 -20.61 -13.71 -22.25
CA GLU A 3 -19.90 -12.48 -22.64
C GLU A 3 -19.53 -11.62 -21.43
N VAL A 4 -20.48 -11.43 -20.51
CA VAL A 4 -20.27 -10.66 -19.28
C VAL A 4 -19.23 -11.34 -18.39
N LEU A 5 -19.24 -12.67 -18.31
CA LEU A 5 -18.22 -13.44 -17.58
C LEU A 5 -16.83 -13.28 -18.21
N LEU A 6 -16.71 -13.34 -19.53
CA LEU A 6 -15.43 -13.15 -20.22
C LEU A 6 -14.87 -11.75 -20.01
N LEU A 7 -15.72 -10.73 -20.14
CA LEU A 7 -15.32 -9.33 -19.91
C LEU A 7 -14.91 -9.08 -18.46
N SER A 8 -15.63 -9.62 -17.47
CA SER A 8 -15.29 -9.44 -16.06
C SER A 8 -13.96 -10.11 -15.70
N VAL A 9 -13.74 -11.35 -16.16
CA VAL A 9 -12.47 -12.06 -15.96
C VAL A 9 -11.32 -11.32 -16.63
N LEU A 10 -11.51 -10.79 -17.85
CA LEU A 10 -10.50 -10.00 -18.55
C LEU A 10 -10.10 -8.76 -17.75
N ILE A 11 -11.06 -8.02 -17.20
CA ILE A 11 -10.80 -6.82 -16.39
C ILE A 11 -10.02 -7.18 -15.11
N ILE A 12 -10.39 -8.26 -14.43
CA ILE A 12 -9.69 -8.74 -13.23
C ILE A 12 -8.26 -9.13 -13.58
N ALA A 13 -8.05 -9.86 -14.68
CA ALA A 13 -6.73 -10.27 -15.14
C ALA A 13 -5.82 -9.06 -15.42
N ILE A 14 -6.34 -8.04 -16.11
CA ILE A 14 -5.62 -6.79 -16.36
C ILE A 14 -5.27 -6.10 -15.03
N SER A 15 -6.21 -6.03 -14.09
CA SER A 15 -5.99 -5.39 -12.79
C SER A 15 -4.89 -6.08 -11.99
N VAL A 16 -4.88 -7.41 -11.95
CA VAL A 16 -3.85 -8.20 -11.26
C VAL A 16 -2.49 -8.06 -11.94
N ALA A 17 -2.46 -8.06 -13.28
CA ALA A 17 -1.24 -7.84 -14.04
C ALA A 17 -0.63 -6.46 -13.73
N LEU A 18 -1.45 -5.40 -13.75
CA LEU A 18 -1.04 -4.03 -13.43
C LEU A 18 -0.57 -3.89 -11.97
N LEU A 19 -1.27 -4.50 -11.00
CA LEU A 19 -0.87 -4.53 -9.60
C LEU A 19 0.50 -5.21 -9.39
N SER A 20 0.80 -6.22 -10.21
CA SER A 20 1.98 -7.08 -10.09
C SER A 20 3.14 -6.66 -11.01
N VAL A 21 3.05 -5.53 -11.73
CA VAL A 21 4.08 -5.07 -12.68
C VAL A 21 5.49 -5.06 -12.07
N LYS A 22 5.62 -4.61 -10.82
CA LYS A 22 6.93 -4.58 -10.13
C LYS A 22 7.48 -5.98 -9.85
N VAL A 23 6.60 -6.95 -9.60
CA VAL A 23 6.98 -8.34 -9.32
C VAL A 23 7.40 -9.05 -10.62
N ILE A 24 6.68 -8.80 -11.71
CA ILE A 24 6.90 -9.44 -13.01
C ILE A 24 8.11 -8.85 -13.73
N LEU A 25 8.26 -7.51 -13.75
CA LEU A 25 9.27 -6.83 -14.58
C LEU A 25 10.61 -6.61 -13.89
N LYS A 26 10.70 -6.63 -12.55
CA LYS A 26 11.96 -6.43 -11.84
C LYS A 26 12.55 -7.75 -11.36
N LYS A 27 13.85 -7.93 -11.56
CA LYS A 27 14.62 -9.02 -10.93
C LYS A 27 14.50 -8.89 -9.41
N ASN A 28 14.02 -9.93 -8.74
CA ASN A 28 13.67 -9.95 -7.31
C ASN A 28 12.57 -8.94 -6.91
N GLY A 29 11.63 -8.69 -7.82
CA GLY A 29 10.48 -7.84 -7.58
C GLY A 29 9.62 -8.36 -6.42
N LYS A 30 9.20 -7.45 -5.54
CA LYS A 30 8.32 -7.74 -4.41
C LYS A 30 7.19 -6.72 -4.35
N PHE A 31 6.07 -7.11 -3.77
CA PHE A 31 5.03 -6.14 -3.43
C PHE A 31 5.58 -5.09 -2.47
N SER A 32 5.06 -3.87 -2.61
CA SER A 32 5.43 -2.79 -1.68
C SER A 32 4.89 -3.13 -0.30
N SER A 33 5.65 -2.82 0.75
CA SER A 33 5.19 -3.07 2.11
C SER A 33 3.89 -2.32 2.38
N GLN A 34 2.98 -2.99 3.08
CA GLN A 34 1.71 -2.42 3.54
C GLN A 34 1.86 -1.70 4.88
N HIS A 35 3.06 -1.73 5.50
CA HIS A 35 3.32 -1.00 6.73
C HIS A 35 3.61 0.47 6.43
N VAL A 36 2.94 1.36 7.17
CA VAL A 36 3.10 2.83 7.07
C VAL A 36 4.56 3.26 7.23
N HIS A 37 5.30 2.60 8.14
CA HIS A 37 6.72 2.84 8.41
C HIS A 37 7.62 2.64 7.17
N ASP A 38 7.32 1.63 6.36
CA ASP A 38 8.13 1.25 5.20
C ASP A 38 7.89 2.16 4.00
N ASN A 39 6.85 2.99 4.04
CA ASN A 39 6.55 3.93 2.98
C ASN A 39 7.48 5.16 3.08
N PRO A 40 8.43 5.35 2.14
CA PRO A 40 9.37 6.46 2.19
C PRO A 40 8.69 7.83 2.07
N GLY A 41 7.54 7.92 1.39
CA GLY A 41 6.76 9.14 1.28
C GLY A 41 6.11 9.56 2.60
N LEU A 42 5.56 8.60 3.35
CA LEU A 42 4.99 8.85 4.68
C LEU A 42 6.09 9.15 5.70
N ARG A 43 7.21 8.44 5.63
CA ARG A 43 8.38 8.70 6.47
C ARG A 43 8.93 10.11 6.31
N LYS A 44 9.00 10.64 5.07
CA LYS A 44 9.39 12.04 4.80
C LYS A 44 8.46 13.05 5.47
N LYS A 45 7.18 12.72 5.62
CA LYS A 45 6.17 13.54 6.31
C LYS A 45 6.13 13.31 7.82
N ARG A 46 7.06 12.51 8.40
CA ARG A 46 7.03 12.05 9.80
C ARG A 46 5.76 11.29 10.19
N ILE A 47 5.02 10.76 9.20
CA ILE A 47 3.81 9.97 9.42
C ILE A 47 4.22 8.53 9.71
N HIS A 48 3.82 8.02 10.87
CA HIS A 48 4.11 6.65 11.31
C HIS A 48 2.91 6.08 12.09
N CYS A 49 3.09 4.98 12.81
CA CYS A 49 1.99 4.32 13.54
C CYS A 49 1.22 5.31 14.42
N VAL A 50 -0.11 5.34 14.28
CA VAL A 50 -0.97 6.29 15.01
C VAL A 50 -0.81 6.16 16.53
N LEU A 51 -0.56 4.94 17.03
CA LEU A 51 -0.35 4.68 18.45
C LEU A 51 0.96 5.30 18.97
N ASP A 52 2.02 5.24 18.16
CA ASP A 52 3.31 5.85 18.49
C ASP A 52 3.21 7.38 18.40
N GLN A 53 2.55 7.89 17.35
CA GLN A 53 2.29 9.33 17.18
C GLN A 53 1.45 9.89 18.34
N ASP A 54 0.43 9.17 18.78
CA ASP A 54 -0.42 9.53 19.92
C ASP A 54 0.38 9.47 21.25
N ARG A 55 1.22 8.45 21.43
CA ARG A 55 2.13 8.36 22.59
C ARG A 55 3.13 9.53 22.61
N GLU A 56 3.69 9.91 21.47
CA GLU A 56 4.58 11.07 21.33
C GLU A 56 3.83 12.38 21.63
N ALA A 57 2.62 12.54 21.11
CA ALA A 57 1.77 13.71 21.39
C ALA A 57 1.45 13.83 22.88
N ARG A 58 1.08 12.72 23.55
CA ARG A 58 0.84 12.69 25.00
C ARG A 58 2.09 13.08 25.79
N LYS A 59 3.25 12.53 25.44
CA LYS A 59 4.53 12.89 26.07
C LYS A 59 4.91 14.35 25.86
N ALA A 60 4.56 14.92 24.71
CA ALA A 60 4.81 16.32 24.38
C ALA A 60 3.78 17.29 24.98
N GLY A 61 2.75 16.82 25.69
CA GLY A 61 1.64 17.66 26.16
C GLY A 61 0.80 18.25 25.02
N LYS A 62 0.87 17.63 23.84
CA LYS A 62 0.16 18.04 22.61
C LYS A 62 -0.98 17.08 22.25
N ALA A 63 -1.24 16.08 23.10
CA ALA A 63 -2.44 15.28 22.97
C ALA A 63 -3.63 16.17 23.34
N TYR A 64 -4.59 16.23 22.43
CA TYR A 64 -5.88 16.88 22.66
C TYR A 64 -6.71 16.09 23.65
#